data_AF-A0A2V9Q440-F1
#
_entry.id   AF-A0A2V9Q440-F1
#
_cell.length_a   1.000
_cell.length_b   1.000
_cell.length_c   1.000
_cell.angle_alpha   90.00
_cell.angle_beta   90.00
_cell.angle_gamma   90.00
#
_symmetry.space_group_name_H-M   'P 1'
#
loop_
_entity.id
_entity.type
_entity.pdbx_description
1 polymer ?
#
loop_
_entity_poly.entity_id
_entity_poly.type
_entity_poly.pdbx_seq_one_letter_code
_entity_poly.pdbx_strand_id
1 'polypeptide(L)'
;MRVTLIVLTVVMALQAAAQNTPASSVFATNTAITEHPQHIFLFASTKKTQPKVLDRKFLVLAGMATAATVLDLATTSHCMATYANCQEGNPLLGSHPSQAKLYGVNFSLLAGELFASAWIRRKTPEGKSWMAPPIVATAVHGLAAALNIRKMHQLAQ
;
A
#
# COMPACT_ATOMS: atom_id res chain seq x y z
N MET A 1 -23.28 -11.69 7.77
CA MET A 1 -22.95 -12.49 6.56
C MET A 1 -22.48 -11.68 5.34
N ARG A 2 -22.83 -10.40 5.16
CA ARG A 2 -22.39 -9.62 3.97
C ARG A 2 -20.93 -9.13 4.03
N VAL A 3 -20.39 -8.89 5.23
CA VAL A 3 -19.00 -8.37 5.40
C VAL A 3 -17.94 -9.45 5.15
N THR A 4 -18.19 -10.70 5.54
CA THR A 4 -17.30 -11.84 5.23
C THR A 4 -17.16 -12.10 3.73
N LEU A 5 -18.21 -11.81 2.95
CA LEU A 5 -18.20 -11.96 1.50
C LEU A 5 -17.28 -10.93 0.82
N ILE A 6 -17.24 -9.69 1.35
CA ILE A 6 -16.40 -8.61 0.81
C ILE A 6 -14.92 -8.90 1.08
N VAL A 7 -14.58 -9.36 2.30
CA VAL A 7 -13.20 -9.73 2.65
C VAL A 7 -12.72 -10.90 1.78
N LEU A 8 -13.57 -11.90 1.53
CA LEU A 8 -13.24 -13.04 0.68
C LEU A 8 -13.01 -12.62 -0.79
N THR A 9 -13.78 -11.66 -1.32
CA THR A 9 -13.58 -11.15 -2.68
C THR A 9 -12.27 -10.40 -2.84
N VAL A 10 -11.81 -9.66 -1.83
CA VAL A 10 -10.51 -8.95 -1.87
C VAL A 10 -9.33 -9.93 -1.82
N VAL A 11 -9.42 -10.99 -1.01
CA VAL A 11 -8.37 -12.01 -0.91
C VAL A 11 -8.26 -12.84 -2.20
N MET A 12 -9.39 -13.18 -2.84
CA MET A 12 -9.40 -13.93 -4.10
C MET A 12 -8.89 -13.11 -5.30
N ALA A 13 -9.20 -11.79 -5.35
CA ALA A 13 -8.69 -10.92 -6.40
C ALA A 13 -7.16 -10.74 -6.37
N LEU A 14 -6.54 -10.83 -5.19
CA LEU A 14 -5.09 -10.74 -5.05
C LEU A 14 -4.36 -11.98 -5.58
N GLN A 15 -4.98 -13.16 -5.52
CA GLN A 15 -4.36 -14.41 -6.01
C GLN A 15 -4.43 -14.54 -7.53
N ALA A 16 -5.48 -14.03 -8.18
CA ALA A 16 -5.64 -14.08 -9.63
C ALA A 16 -4.62 -13.21 -10.39
N ALA A 17 -4.07 -12.15 -9.78
CA ALA A 17 -3.07 -11.28 -10.41
C ALA A 17 -1.66 -11.89 -10.45
N ALA A 18 -1.41 -13.01 -9.74
CA ALA A 18 -0.09 -13.62 -9.64
C ALA A 18 0.19 -14.71 -10.69
N GLN A 19 -0.80 -15.14 -11.48
CA GLN A 19 -0.68 -16.33 -12.35
C GLN A 19 -0.50 -16.06 -13.85
N ASN A 20 -0.56 -14.80 -14.31
CA ASN A 20 -0.57 -14.46 -15.73
C ASN A 20 0.73 -13.84 -16.25
N THR A 21 1.89 -14.44 -15.95
CA THR A 21 3.14 -14.13 -16.66
C THR A 21 3.34 -15.08 -17.83
N PRO A 22 3.12 -14.66 -19.09
CA PRO A 22 3.46 -15.49 -20.24
C PRO A 22 4.97 -15.63 -20.38
N ALA A 23 5.43 -16.89 -20.51
CA ALA A 23 6.79 -17.22 -20.86
C ALA A 23 7.11 -16.66 -22.25
N SER A 24 8.05 -15.71 -22.33
CA SER A 24 8.56 -15.22 -23.61
C SER A 24 9.51 -16.26 -24.19
N SER A 25 9.16 -16.79 -25.36
CA SER A 25 9.92 -17.76 -26.11
C SER A 25 11.21 -17.13 -26.68
N VAL A 26 12.29 -17.89 -26.57
CA VAL A 26 13.60 -17.62 -27.15
C VAL A 26 13.49 -17.81 -28.67
N PHE A 27 13.78 -16.76 -29.43
CA PHE A 27 14.06 -16.88 -30.87
C PHE A 27 15.56 -16.70 -31.08
N ALA A 28 16.24 -17.80 -31.38
CA ALA A 28 17.63 -17.81 -31.80
C ALA A 28 17.68 -17.55 -33.32
N THR A 29 18.15 -16.36 -33.71
CA THR A 29 18.47 -16.05 -35.10
C THR A 29 19.98 -16.04 -35.26
N ASN A 30 20.50 -17.07 -35.92
CA ASN A 30 21.86 -17.13 -36.45
C ASN A 30 21.93 -16.32 -37.75
N THR A 31 22.77 -15.29 -37.87
CA THR A 31 23.33 -14.92 -39.18
C THR A 31 24.61 -14.08 -39.11
N ALA A 32 25.63 -14.59 -39.82
CA ALA A 32 26.73 -13.94 -40.53
C ALA A 32 27.66 -12.94 -39.81
N ILE A 33 28.90 -13.42 -39.61
CA ILE A 33 30.09 -12.62 -39.30
C ILE A 33 30.46 -11.80 -40.53
N THR A 34 30.38 -10.48 -40.42
CA THR A 34 31.09 -9.54 -41.29
C THR A 34 32.13 -8.85 -40.41
N GLU A 35 33.42 -9.04 -40.71
CA GLU A 35 34.51 -8.36 -39.99
C GLU A 35 34.37 -6.84 -40.20
N HIS A 36 34.00 -6.15 -39.12
CA HIS A 36 33.87 -4.71 -39.07
C HIS A 36 35.08 -4.13 -38.30
N PRO A 37 35.62 -2.97 -38.71
CA PRO A 37 36.84 -2.39 -38.14
C PRO A 37 36.71 -2.23 -36.63
N GLN A 38 37.72 -2.67 -35.88
CA GLN A 38 37.77 -2.58 -34.42
C GLN A 38 37.90 -1.13 -33.97
N HIS A 39 36.79 -0.39 -34.00
CA HIS A 39 36.61 0.73 -33.11
C HIS A 39 36.52 0.18 -31.70
N ILE A 40 37.54 0.46 -30.90
CA ILE A 40 37.58 0.20 -29.46
C ILE A 40 36.46 1.05 -28.85
N PHE A 41 35.24 0.51 -28.83
CA PHE A 41 34.16 1.03 -28.02
C PHE A 41 34.49 0.65 -26.58
N LEU A 42 35.12 1.59 -25.87
CA LEU A 42 35.13 1.60 -24.41
C LEU A 42 33.66 1.64 -23.96
N PHE A 43 33.07 0.47 -23.77
CA PHE A 43 31.79 0.33 -23.09
C PHE A 43 32.01 0.81 -21.67
N ALA A 44 31.76 2.11 -21.44
CA ALA A 44 31.60 2.65 -20.12
C ALA A 44 30.53 1.79 -19.44
N SER A 45 30.96 0.97 -18.47
CA SER A 45 30.07 0.12 -17.69
C SER A 45 29.01 1.03 -17.09
N THR A 46 27.81 1.02 -17.68
CA THR A 46 26.65 1.72 -17.13
C THR A 46 26.36 1.04 -15.81
N LYS A 47 26.89 1.60 -14.72
CA LYS A 47 26.60 1.16 -13.36
C LYS A 47 25.08 1.01 -13.26
N LYS A 48 24.60 -0.24 -13.19
CA LYS A 48 23.18 -0.55 -13.04
C LYS A 48 22.72 0.15 -11.77
N THR A 49 22.04 1.28 -11.94
CA THR A 49 21.66 2.12 -10.80
C THR A 49 20.61 1.35 -10.03
N GLN A 50 20.97 0.90 -8.82
CA GLN A 50 20.06 0.20 -7.95
C GLN A 50 18.81 1.07 -7.73
N PRO A 51 17.61 0.55 -7.95
CA PRO A 51 16.38 1.32 -7.83
C PRO A 51 16.23 1.80 -6.38
N LYS A 52 16.11 3.12 -6.20
CA LYS A 52 15.92 3.73 -4.88
C LYS A 52 14.54 3.34 -4.34
N VAL A 53 14.52 2.66 -3.20
CA VAL A 53 13.28 2.19 -2.55
C VAL A 53 12.45 3.35 -2.03
N LEU A 54 13.12 4.34 -1.40
CA LEU A 54 12.54 5.56 -0.85
C LEU A 54 12.67 6.71 -1.85
N ASP A 55 12.07 6.56 -3.03
CA ASP A 55 11.97 7.66 -3.99
C ASP A 55 10.80 8.59 -3.66
N ARG A 56 10.67 9.68 -4.44
CA ARG A 56 9.57 10.64 -4.28
C ARG A 56 8.19 9.98 -4.37
N LYS A 57 8.01 8.97 -5.23
CA LYS A 57 6.73 8.28 -5.39
C LYS A 57 6.37 7.49 -4.13
N PHE A 58 7.32 6.77 -3.56
CA PHE A 58 7.14 6.07 -2.30
C PHE A 58 6.80 7.02 -1.17
N LEU A 59 7.54 8.12 -1.03
CA LEU A 59 7.29 9.10 0.03
C LEU A 59 5.93 9.77 -0.10
N VAL A 60 5.47 10.06 -1.32
CA VAL A 60 4.12 10.60 -1.55
C VAL A 60 3.04 9.59 -1.16
N LEU A 61 3.16 8.32 -1.59
CA LEU A 61 2.19 7.29 -1.22
C LEU A 61 2.19 7.00 0.29
N ALA A 62 3.37 6.91 0.91
CA ALA A 62 3.50 6.71 2.34
C ALA A 62 2.93 7.90 3.14
N GLY A 63 3.17 9.12 2.66
CA GLY A 63 2.61 10.34 3.23
C GLY A 63 1.09 10.39 3.16
N MET A 64 0.49 10.04 2.02
CA MET A 64 -0.97 9.96 1.88
C MET A 64 -1.57 8.89 2.79
N ALA A 65 -0.96 7.71 2.87
CA ALA A 65 -1.40 6.64 3.77
C ALA A 65 -1.36 7.12 5.23
N THR A 66 -0.25 7.73 5.63
CA THR A 66 -0.09 8.30 6.99
C THR A 66 -1.13 9.37 7.29
N ALA A 67 -1.36 10.30 6.36
CA ALA A 67 -2.34 11.36 6.54
C ALA A 67 -3.77 10.82 6.67
N ALA A 68 -4.14 9.83 5.85
CA ALA A 68 -5.43 9.17 5.93
C ALA A 68 -5.60 8.43 7.27
N THR A 69 -4.59 7.68 7.72
CA THR A 69 -4.60 7.02 9.03
C THR A 69 -4.75 8.04 10.16
N VAL A 70 -3.98 9.14 10.16
CA VAL A 70 -4.11 10.19 11.17
C VAL A 70 -5.52 10.77 11.20
N LEU A 71 -6.10 11.06 10.03
CA LEU A 71 -7.45 11.62 9.92
C LEU A 71 -8.51 10.66 10.46
N ASP A 72 -8.39 9.37 10.13
CA ASP A 72 -9.26 8.32 10.67
C ASP A 72 -9.17 8.27 12.20
N LEU A 73 -7.97 8.14 12.76
CA LEU A 73 -7.76 8.08 14.22
C LEU A 73 -8.25 9.34 14.94
N ALA A 74 -8.03 10.52 14.37
CA ALA A 74 -8.49 11.78 14.93
C ALA A 74 -10.02 11.86 14.95
N THR A 75 -10.68 11.48 13.85
CA THR A 75 -12.15 11.50 13.76
C THR A 75 -12.79 10.42 14.63
N THR A 76 -12.22 9.21 14.71
CA THR A 76 -12.68 8.17 15.65
C THR A 76 -12.54 8.64 17.09
N SER A 77 -11.37 9.13 17.48
CA SER A 77 -11.11 9.63 18.83
C SER A 77 -12.06 10.75 19.21
N HIS A 78 -12.29 11.69 18.29
CA HIS A 78 -13.21 12.81 18.50
C HIS A 78 -14.67 12.33 18.66
N CYS A 79 -15.14 11.41 17.83
CA CYS A 79 -16.48 10.81 17.94
C CYS A 79 -16.67 10.19 19.33
N MET A 80 -15.74 9.33 19.77
CA MET A 80 -15.82 8.63 21.05
C MET A 80 -15.69 9.56 22.26
N ALA A 81 -14.94 10.64 22.14
CA ALA A 81 -14.81 11.64 23.21
C ALA A 81 -16.05 12.54 23.32
N THR A 82 -16.79 12.73 22.23
CA THR A 82 -17.89 13.71 22.16
C THR A 82 -19.27 13.06 22.33
N TYR A 83 -19.47 11.85 21.80
CA TYR A 83 -20.79 11.21 21.77
C TYR A 83 -20.75 9.81 22.40
N ALA A 84 -21.61 9.57 23.40
CA ALA A 84 -21.71 8.30 24.11
C ALA A 84 -22.06 7.09 23.21
N ASN A 85 -22.67 7.34 22.05
CA ASN A 85 -23.10 6.30 21.11
C ASN A 85 -22.04 5.98 20.03
N CYS A 86 -20.86 6.61 20.06
CA CYS A 86 -19.76 6.25 19.18
C CYS A 86 -18.98 5.05 19.72
N GLN A 87 -18.67 4.09 18.85
CA GLN A 87 -17.85 2.92 19.16
C GLN A 87 -16.86 2.68 18.03
N GLU A 88 -15.67 2.20 18.38
CA GLU A 88 -14.67 1.74 17.42
C GLU A 88 -15.15 0.45 16.74
N GLY A 89 -15.15 0.45 15.41
CA GLY A 89 -15.62 -0.68 14.61
C GLY A 89 -14.57 -1.76 14.40
N ASN A 90 -13.29 -1.46 14.61
CA ASN A 90 -12.21 -2.41 14.44
C ASN A 90 -12.16 -3.42 15.62
N PRO A 91 -12.43 -4.71 15.38
CA PRO A 91 -12.46 -5.70 16.46
C PRO A 91 -11.10 -5.89 17.16
N LEU A 92 -9.98 -5.53 16.52
CA LEU A 92 -8.65 -5.59 17.15
C LEU A 92 -8.49 -4.59 18.29
N LEU A 93 -9.25 -3.50 18.26
CA LEU A 93 -9.17 -2.41 19.21
C LEU A 93 -10.17 -2.58 20.36
N GLY A 94 -11.27 -3.28 20.11
CA GLY A 94 -12.44 -3.34 20.99
C GLY A 94 -13.30 -2.07 20.83
N SER A 95 -14.52 -2.06 21.39
CA SER A 95 -15.49 -0.97 21.15
C SER A 95 -15.09 0.40 21.73
N HIS A 96 -14.29 0.41 22.79
CA HIS A 96 -13.84 1.63 23.48
C HIS A 96 -12.34 1.54 23.80
N PRO A 97 -11.46 1.62 22.79
CA PRO A 97 -10.02 1.57 23.02
C PRO A 97 -9.57 2.84 23.74
N SER A 98 -8.53 2.72 24.57
CA SER A 98 -7.79 3.90 25.02
C SER A 98 -7.11 4.57 23.83
N GLN A 99 -6.84 5.88 23.90
CA GLN A 99 -6.13 6.59 22.83
C GLN A 99 -4.75 5.95 22.55
N ALA A 100 -4.04 5.52 23.58
CA ALA A 100 -2.77 4.83 23.42
C ALA A 100 -2.91 3.53 22.60
N LYS A 101 -3.96 2.74 22.83
CA LYS A 101 -4.24 1.52 22.06
C LYS A 101 -4.63 1.86 20.62
N LEU A 102 -5.51 2.84 20.44
CA LEU A 102 -5.97 3.32 19.13
C LEU A 102 -4.78 3.72 18.24
N TYR A 103 -3.93 4.61 18.74
CA TYR A 103 -2.76 5.09 18.00
C TYR A 103 -1.69 4.02 17.87
N GLY A 104 -1.34 3.34 18.96
CA GLY A 104 -0.24 2.36 18.98
C GLY A 104 -0.46 1.21 18.00
N VAL A 105 -1.66 0.63 17.97
CA VAL A 105 -1.97 -0.48 17.06
C VAL A 105 -2.01 -0.01 15.60
N ASN A 106 -2.71 1.08 15.29
CA ASN A 106 -2.84 1.55 13.91
C ASN A 106 -1.51 2.01 13.30
N PHE A 107 -0.68 2.75 14.05
CA PHE A 107 0.65 3.13 13.56
C PHE A 107 1.60 1.95 13.41
N SER A 108 1.48 0.92 14.27
CA SER A 108 2.26 -0.32 14.10
C SER A 108 1.86 -1.07 12.84
N LEU A 109 0.56 -1.16 12.54
CA LEU A 109 0.05 -1.77 11.31
C LEU A 109 0.52 -0.99 10.07
N LEU A 110 0.36 0.34 10.07
CA LEU A 110 0.83 1.20 9.00
C LEU A 110 2.34 1.04 8.75
N ALA A 111 3.15 1.00 9.81
CA ALA A 111 4.59 0.77 9.70
C ALA A 111 4.90 -0.59 9.04
N GLY A 112 4.16 -1.64 9.43
CA GLY A 112 4.25 -2.96 8.82
C GLY A 112 3.88 -2.96 7.32
N GLU A 113 2.81 -2.25 6.94
CA GLU A 113 2.38 -2.11 5.56
C GLU A 113 3.40 -1.36 4.69
N LEU A 114 3.96 -0.26 5.21
CA LEU A 114 5.00 0.50 4.52
C LEU A 114 6.30 -0.30 4.42
N PHE A 115 6.64 -1.08 5.44
CA PHE A 115 7.78 -2.00 5.39
C PHE A 115 7.56 -3.09 4.33
N ALA A 116 6.37 -3.71 4.29
CA ALA A 116 6.01 -4.69 3.28
C ALA A 116 6.07 -4.09 1.87
N SER A 117 5.55 -2.88 1.67
CA SER A 117 5.66 -2.14 0.42
C SER A 117 7.12 -1.93 0.00
N ALA A 118 7.97 -1.46 0.91
CA ALA A 118 9.40 -1.28 0.66
C ALA A 118 10.11 -2.61 0.33
N TRP A 119 9.75 -3.69 1.01
CA TRP A 119 10.29 -5.03 0.78
C TRP A 119 9.88 -5.59 -0.60
N ILE A 120 8.60 -5.48 -0.97
CA ILE A 120 8.11 -5.87 -2.31
C ILE A 120 8.87 -5.09 -3.38
N ARG A 121 9.02 -3.77 -3.20
CA ARG A 121 9.76 -2.93 -4.15
C ARG A 121 11.20 -3.36 -4.33
N ARG A 122 11.88 -3.77 -3.25
CA ARG A 122 13.25 -4.31 -3.31
C ARG A 122 13.33 -5.61 -4.11
N LYS A 123 12.31 -6.47 -4.01
CA LYS A 123 12.28 -7.77 -4.68
C LYS A 123 11.88 -7.67 -6.15
N THR A 124 10.97 -6.77 -6.49
CA THR A 124 10.42 -6.59 -7.84
C THR A 124 10.46 -5.12 -8.27
N PRO A 125 11.65 -4.56 -8.56
CA PRO A 125 11.80 -3.12 -8.78
C PRO A 125 11.07 -2.58 -10.01
N GLU A 126 10.89 -3.41 -11.04
CA GLU A 126 10.13 -3.05 -12.25
C GLU A 126 8.60 -3.16 -12.04
N GLY A 127 8.18 -3.83 -10.96
CA GLY A 127 6.78 -4.04 -10.62
C GLY A 127 6.14 -2.81 -9.97
N LYS A 128 4.81 -2.70 -10.09
CA LYS A 128 3.99 -1.69 -9.39
C LYS A 128 3.26 -2.25 -8.17
N SER A 129 3.38 -3.54 -7.90
CA SER A 129 2.69 -4.21 -6.77
C SER A 129 3.07 -3.62 -5.41
N TRP A 130 4.28 -3.06 -5.28
CA TRP A 130 4.68 -2.34 -4.06
C TRP A 130 3.81 -1.12 -3.76
N MET A 131 3.11 -0.56 -4.74
CA MET A 131 2.21 0.57 -4.52
C MET A 131 0.89 0.14 -3.85
N ALA A 132 0.54 -1.15 -3.91
CA ALA A 132 -0.75 -1.63 -3.43
C ALA A 132 -0.97 -1.41 -1.92
N PRO A 133 -0.04 -1.76 -1.01
CA PRO A 133 -0.25 -1.55 0.41
C PRO A 133 -0.59 -0.09 0.80
N PRO A 134 0.21 0.94 0.45
CA PRO A 134 -0.13 2.31 0.84
C PRO A 134 -1.39 2.85 0.14
N ILE A 135 -1.72 2.41 -1.07
CA ILE A 135 -2.97 2.80 -1.75
C ILE A 135 -4.18 2.23 -1.01
N VAL A 136 -4.14 0.94 -0.66
CA VAL A 136 -5.21 0.27 0.09
C VAL A 136 -5.37 0.93 1.47
N ALA A 137 -4.27 1.17 2.19
CA ALA A 137 -4.28 1.85 3.47
C ALA A 137 -4.94 3.24 3.38
N THR A 138 -4.54 4.04 2.39
CA THR A 138 -5.11 5.37 2.14
C THR A 138 -6.61 5.29 1.90
N ALA A 139 -7.07 4.37 1.05
CA ALA A 139 -8.48 4.23 0.70
C ALA A 139 -9.34 3.77 1.89
N VAL A 140 -8.88 2.77 2.64
CA VAL A 140 -9.60 2.23 3.80
C VAL A 140 -9.71 3.28 4.90
N HIS A 141 -8.60 3.89 5.32
CA HIS A 141 -8.63 4.91 6.36
C HIS A 141 -9.34 6.19 5.92
N GLY A 142 -9.20 6.60 4.66
CA GLY A 142 -9.94 7.75 4.12
C GLY A 142 -11.45 7.54 4.15
N LEU A 143 -11.92 6.33 3.79
CA LEU A 143 -13.33 5.97 3.88
C LEU A 143 -13.82 5.92 5.33
N ALA A 144 -13.05 5.30 6.24
CA ALA A 144 -13.38 5.24 7.66
C ALA A 144 -13.52 6.64 8.26
N ALA A 145 -12.57 7.55 7.99
CA ALA A 145 -12.65 8.94 8.41
C ALA A 145 -13.91 9.65 7.90
N ALA A 146 -14.25 9.48 6.62
CA ALA A 146 -15.45 10.07 6.04
C ALA A 146 -16.73 9.54 6.71
N LEU A 147 -16.78 8.25 7.05
CA LEU A 147 -17.88 7.63 7.77
C LEU A 147 -17.98 8.16 9.21
N ASN A 148 -16.85 8.37 9.89
CA ASN A 148 -16.81 8.99 11.23
C ASN A 148 -17.38 10.41 11.18
N ILE A 149 -16.95 11.23 10.23
CA ILE A 149 -17.45 12.60 10.05
C ILE A 149 -18.96 12.61 9.80
N ARG A 150 -19.43 11.74 8.90
CA ARG A 150 -20.86 11.60 8.63
C ARG A 150 -21.63 11.20 9.90
N LYS A 151 -21.10 10.23 10.67
CA LYS A 151 -21.72 9.76 11.91
C LYS A 151 -21.83 10.88 12.94
N MET A 152 -20.76 11.65 13.14
CA MET A 152 -20.78 12.81 14.05
C MET A 152 -21.79 13.87 13.61
N HIS A 153 -21.88 14.15 12.30
CA HIS A 153 -22.90 15.08 11.78
C HIS A 153 -24.33 14.62 12.09
N GLN A 154 -24.61 13.32 12.00
CA GLN A 154 -25.93 12.75 12.33
C GLN A 154 -26.24 12.78 13.83
N LEU A 155 -25.23 12.73 14.70
CA LEU A 155 -25.41 12.76 16.16
C LEU A 155 -25.54 14.19 16.72
N ALA A 156 -25.15 15.20 15.93
CA ALA A 156 -25.25 16.60 16.31
C ALA A 156 -26.62 17.25 15.98
N GLN A 157 -27.50 16.51 15.30
CA GLN A 157 -28.87 16.92 14.97
C GLN A 157 -29.84 16.39 16.03
#